data_AF-A0A2H0QRM7-F1
#
_entry.id   AF-A0A2H0QRM7-F1
#
_cell.length_a   1.000
_cell.length_b   1.000
_cell.length_c   1.000
_cell.angle_alpha   90.00
_cell.angle_beta   90.00
_cell.angle_gamma   90.00
#
_symmetry.space_group_name_H-M   'P 1'
#
loop_
_entity.id
_entity.type
_entity.pdbx_description
1 polymer ?
#
loop_
_entity_poly.entity_id
_entity_poly.type
_entity_poly.pdbx_seq_one_letter_code
_entity_poly.pdbx_strand_id
1 'polypeptide(L)'
;MKETKEFQELVLGERKSLHDISNQLVVAQGMASFVLKAIKKKGDEGAEFTKEIERLEKVLASVGKITSIVQERREFLHSMSEDKK
;
A
#
# COMPACT_ATOMS: atom_id res chain seq x y z
N MET A 1 -2.56 12.01 -31.38
CA MET A 1 -1.51 10.98 -31.61
C MET A 1 -2.11 9.60 -31.34
N LYS A 2 -1.84 8.59 -32.17
CA LYS A 2 -2.08 7.17 -31.80
C LYS A 2 -0.94 6.76 -30.89
N GLU A 3 -1.26 6.20 -29.73
CA GLU A 3 -0.25 5.62 -28.84
C GLU A 3 0.31 4.35 -29.48
N THR A 4 1.60 4.11 -29.30
CA THR A 4 2.26 2.94 -29.86
C THR A 4 1.88 1.69 -29.05
N LYS A 5 1.93 0.52 -29.68
CA LYS A 5 1.70 -0.76 -29.00
C LYS A 5 2.65 -0.95 -27.81
N GLU A 6 3.90 -0.52 -27.97
CA GLU A 6 4.92 -0.52 -26.92
C GLU A 6 4.53 0.33 -25.71
N PHE A 7 3.88 1.49 -25.92
CA PHE A 7 3.39 2.33 -24.84
C PHE A 7 2.28 1.63 -24.03
N GLN A 8 1.34 0.98 -24.72
CA GLN A 8 0.25 0.23 -24.08
C GLN A 8 0.77 -0.97 -23.29
N GLU A 9 1.74 -1.71 -23.84
CA GLU A 9 2.40 -2.83 -23.13
C GLU A 9 3.15 -2.35 -21.87
N LEU A 10 3.82 -1.19 -21.95
CA LEU A 10 4.50 -0.57 -20.80
C LEU A 10 3.49 -0.19 -19.70
N VAL A 11 2.38 0.46 -20.06
CA VAL A 11 1.34 0.89 -19.12
C VAL A 11 0.70 -0.33 -18.42
N LEU A 12 0.42 -1.40 -19.15
CA LEU A 12 -0.11 -2.64 -18.57
C LEU A 12 0.89 -3.31 -17.64
N GLY A 13 2.18 -3.35 -18.01
CA GLY A 13 3.26 -3.87 -17.17
C GLY A 13 3.36 -3.11 -15.85
N GLU A 14 3.35 -1.78 -15.91
CA GLU A 14 3.41 -0.91 -14.73
C GLU A 14 2.18 -1.09 -13.84
N ARG A 15 0.97 -1.16 -14.42
CA ARG A 15 -0.26 -1.42 -13.66
C ARG A 15 -0.21 -2.73 -12.88
N LYS A 16 0.35 -3.80 -13.49
CA LYS A 16 0.53 -5.10 -12.84
C LYS A 16 1.54 -4.99 -11.69
N SER A 17 2.69 -4.37 -11.92
CA SER A 17 3.70 -4.14 -10.88
C SER A 17 3.15 -3.39 -9.67
N LEU A 18 2.38 -2.32 -9.90
CA LEU A 18 1.75 -1.53 -8.85
C LEU A 18 0.67 -2.31 -8.09
N HIS A 19 -0.10 -3.15 -8.79
CA HIS A 19 -1.05 -4.06 -8.14
C HIS A 19 -0.34 -5.04 -7.21
N ASP A 20 0.76 -5.64 -7.65
CA ASP A 20 1.52 -6.60 -6.85
C ASP A 20 2.16 -5.92 -5.62
N ILE A 21 2.67 -4.69 -5.77
CA ILE A 21 3.15 -3.86 -4.65
C ILE A 21 2.01 -3.58 -3.66
N SER A 22 0.83 -3.17 -4.16
CA SER A 22 -0.34 -2.88 -3.32
C SER A 22 -0.73 -4.10 -2.48
N ASN A 23 -0.69 -5.31 -3.04
CA ASN A 23 -0.99 -6.54 -2.31
C ASN A 23 0.01 -6.80 -1.17
N GLN A 24 1.31 -6.62 -1.41
CA GLN A 24 2.32 -6.78 -0.36
C GLN A 24 2.16 -5.76 0.77
N LEU A 25 1.78 -4.52 0.44
CA LEU A 25 1.51 -3.49 1.45
C LEU A 25 0.30 -3.83 2.31
N VAL A 26 -0.78 -4.37 1.72
CA VAL A 26 -1.96 -4.84 2.47
C VAL A 26 -1.59 -5.97 3.43
N VAL A 27 -0.77 -6.92 2.98
CA VAL A 27 -0.27 -8.01 3.84
C VAL A 27 0.56 -7.46 5.00
N ALA A 28 1.51 -6.56 4.71
CA ALA A 28 2.35 -5.93 5.74
C ALA A 28 1.50 -5.15 6.76
N GLN A 29 0.50 -4.39 6.30
CA GLN A 29 -0.43 -3.67 7.15
C GLN A 29 -1.26 -4.62 8.04
N GLY A 30 -1.74 -5.74 7.47
CA GLY A 30 -2.48 -6.76 8.20
C GLY A 30 -1.64 -7.42 9.30
N MET A 31 -0.41 -7.83 8.97
CA MET A 31 0.53 -8.42 9.92
C MET A 31 0.89 -7.45 11.05
N ALA A 32 1.25 -6.21 10.72
CA ALA A 32 1.59 -5.20 11.73
C ALA A 32 0.38 -4.84 12.62
N SER A 33 -0.83 -4.78 12.05
CA SER A 33 -2.06 -4.54 12.83
C SER A 33 -2.38 -5.69 13.78
N PHE A 34 -2.16 -6.93 13.36
CA PHE A 34 -2.34 -8.11 14.20
C PHE A 34 -1.37 -8.10 15.38
N VAL A 35 -0.09 -7.84 15.12
CA VAL A 35 0.95 -7.74 16.16
C VAL A 35 0.64 -6.59 17.12
N LEU A 36 0.25 -5.42 16.62
CA LEU A 36 -0.11 -4.27 17.46
C LEU A 36 -1.26 -4.60 18.41
N LYS A 37 -2.32 -5.25 17.92
CA LYS A 37 -3.44 -5.70 18.76
C LYS A 37 -3.00 -6.70 19.82
N ALA A 38 -2.12 -7.64 19.46
CA ALA A 38 -1.60 -8.62 20.41
C ALA A 38 -0.74 -7.97 21.51
N ILE A 39 0.11 -7.01 21.15
CA ILE A 39 0.93 -6.24 22.11
C ILE A 39 0.03 -5.42 23.03
N LYS A 40 -0.93 -4.66 22.47
CA LYS A 40 -1.87 -3.86 23.27
C LYS A 40 -2.70 -4.72 24.25
N LYS A 41 -3.13 -5.91 23.81
CA LYS A 41 -3.88 -6.86 24.67
C LYS A 41 -3.02 -7.45 25.80
N LYS A 42 -1.71 -7.61 25.58
CA LYS A 42 -0.76 -8.08 26.61
C LYS A 42 -0.24 -6.94 27.50
N GLY A 43 -0.34 -5.70 27.05
CA GLY A 43 0.17 -4.49 27.71
C GLY A 43 -0.67 -3.98 28.89
N ASP A 44 -1.74 -4.67 29.29
CA ASP A 44 -2.47 -4.37 30.54
C ASP A 44 -1.59 -4.57 31.81
N GLU A 45 -0.37 -5.10 31.68
CA GLU A 45 0.53 -5.37 32.82
C GLU A 45 1.69 -4.38 33.02
N GLY A 46 1.91 -3.38 32.15
CA GLY A 46 2.97 -2.39 32.42
C GLY A 46 3.39 -1.52 31.25
N ALA A 47 3.69 -0.26 31.56
CA ALA A 47 4.03 0.83 30.65
C ALA A 47 5.32 0.67 29.81
N GLU A 48 5.86 -0.54 29.64
CA GLU A 48 7.18 -0.78 29.04
C GLU A 48 7.21 -0.67 27.50
N PHE A 49 6.06 -0.71 26.81
CA PHE A 49 6.02 -0.77 25.33
C PHE A 49 5.39 0.44 24.65
N THR A 50 5.11 1.52 25.38
CA THR A 50 4.35 2.67 24.85
C THR A 50 5.02 3.32 23.63
N LYS A 51 6.35 3.47 23.64
CA LYS A 51 7.09 4.09 22.52
C LYS A 51 7.15 3.19 21.30
N GLU A 52 7.28 1.88 21.49
CA GLU A 52 7.31 0.87 20.44
C GLU A 52 5.94 0.75 19.77
N ILE A 53 4.87 0.84 20.56
CA ILE A 53 3.49 0.92 20.08
C ILE A 53 3.30 2.17 19.21
N GLU A 54 3.70 3.35 19.68
CA GLU A 54 3.60 4.59 18.89
C GLU A 54 4.41 4.53 17.58
N ARG A 55 5.61 3.94 17.62
CA ARG A 55 6.42 3.73 16.41
C ARG A 55 5.72 2.79 15.43
N LEU A 56 5.13 1.70 15.92
CA LEU A 56 4.40 0.74 15.10
C LEU A 56 3.14 1.35 14.48
N GLU A 57 2.42 2.20 15.21
CA GLU A 57 1.28 2.97 14.68
C GLU A 57 1.70 3.95 13.58
N LYS A 58 2.84 4.63 13.74
CA LYS A 58 3.40 5.50 12.69
C LYS A 58 3.80 4.72 11.45
N VAL A 59 4.35 3.51 11.61
CA VAL A 59 4.65 2.61 10.49
C VAL A 59 3.36 2.22 9.77
N LEU A 60 2.32 1.80 10.50
CA LEU A 60 1.01 1.47 9.91
C LEU A 60 0.40 2.64 9.12
N ALA A 61 0.45 3.85 9.69
CA ALA A 61 -0.02 5.06 9.01
C ALA A 61 0.78 5.35 7.73
N SER A 62 2.10 5.13 7.76
CA SER A 62 2.98 5.33 6.60
C SER A 62 2.70 4.29 5.50
N VAL A 63 2.53 3.02 5.86
CA VAL A 63 2.13 1.95 4.92
C VAL A 63 0.77 2.27 4.29
N GLY A 64 -0.19 2.75 5.07
CA GLY A 64 -1.49 3.18 4.55
C GLY A 64 -1.37 4.28 3.49
N LYS A 65 -0.56 5.31 3.76
CA LYS A 65 -0.30 6.39 2.78
C LYS A 65 0.36 5.88 1.50
N ILE A 66 1.36 5.00 1.62
CA ILE A 66 2.03 4.40 0.46
C ILE A 66 1.03 3.58 -0.37
N THR A 67 0.16 2.80 0.29
CA THR A 67 -0.90 2.04 -0.38
C THR A 67 -1.82 2.97 -1.19
N SER A 68 -2.24 4.10 -0.62
CA SER A 68 -3.06 5.09 -1.34
C SER A 68 -2.33 5.66 -2.56
N ILE A 69 -1.07 6.06 -2.43
CA ILE A 69 -0.25 6.58 -3.54
C ILE A 69 -0.13 5.56 -4.68
N VAL A 70 0.09 4.28 -4.34
CA VAL A 70 0.18 3.19 -5.33
C VAL A 70 -1.17 2.99 -6.04
N GLN A 71 -2.28 3.07 -5.31
CA GLN A 71 -3.62 2.96 -5.88
C GLN A 71 -3.93 4.14 -6.82
N GLU A 72 -3.67 5.38 -6.40
CA GLU A 72 -3.83 6.59 -7.22
C GLU A 72 -2.99 6.51 -8.50
N ARG A 73 -1.73 6.05 -8.40
CA ARG A 73 -0.88 5.87 -9.59
C ARG A 73 -1.44 4.83 -10.55
N ARG A 74 -2.00 3.73 -10.02
CA ARG A 74 -2.61 2.68 -10.83
C ARG A 74 -3.87 3.17 -11.55
N GLU A 75 -4.68 3.99 -10.87
CA GLU A 75 -5.87 4.63 -11.44
C GLU A 75 -5.51 5.63 -12.54
N PHE A 76 -4.48 6.44 -12.32
CA PHE A 76 -3.94 7.33 -13.34
C PHE A 76 -3.47 6.56 -14.59
N LEU A 77 -2.74 5.46 -14.41
CA LEU A 77 -2.33 4.61 -15.54
C LEU A 77 -3.53 3.93 -16.22
N HIS A 78 -4.59 3.63 -15.46
CA HIS A 78 -5.84 3.14 -16.03
C HIS A 78 -6.49 4.16 -16.95
N SER A 79 -6.59 5.43 -16.52
CA SER A 79 -7.17 6.49 -17.34
C SER A 79 -6.36 6.77 -18.59
N MET A 80 -5.03 6.66 -18.52
CA MET A 80 -4.16 6.74 -19.70
C MET A 80 -4.41 5.61 -20.72
N SER A 81 -4.87 4.44 -20.27
CA SER A 81 -5.20 3.32 -21.17
C SER A 81 -6.63 3.36 -21.73
N GLU A 82 -7.54 4.16 -21.14
CA GLU A 82 -8.95 4.25 -21.54
C GLU A 82 -9.31 5.51 -22.35
N ASP A 83 -8.38 6.44 -22.58
CA ASP A 83 -8.60 7.60 -23.45
C ASP A 83 -8.51 7.23 -24.94
N LYS A 84 -9.60 6.59 -25.40
CA LYS A 84 -10.26 6.77 -26.71
C LYS A 84 -11.49 5.85 -26.82
N LYS A 85 -12.64 6.39 -26.43
CA LYS A 85 -13.89 6.13 -27.14
C LYS A 85 -14.28 7.37 -27.92
#